data_AF-A0A7E5W4H6-F1
#
_entry.id   AF-A0A7E5W4H6-F1
#
_cell.length_a   1.000
_cell.length_b   1.000
_cell.length_c   1.000
_cell.angle_alpha   90.00
_cell.angle_beta   90.00
_cell.angle_gamma   90.00
#
_symmetry.space_group_name_H-M   'P 1'
#
loop_
_entity.id
_entity.type
_entity.pdbx_description
1 polymer ?
#
loop_
_entity_poly.entity_id
_entity_poly.type
_entity_poly.pdbx_seq_one_letter_code
_entity_poly.pdbx_strand_id
1 'polypeptide(L)'
;MHSIGGWKLARRPNYMTNIDKTYPYSELPYLGEYHLNKIPVSADKLIEHVDYWGEGLIITQLGNSGFANCYNVNHSLQLVSNGPDRGKKIPNRIPVPNYINCDTSSYIRDNSVRTVTVMGSPINSSCAKDIARMVNKEVGKVITYGFETSSLEMETLANELRKKSLFHYPKYTLPEEFQGLTLFDNHMAFLNIESLEEEILNFVQNNKYDNARKLTIGLDGDNKNEVITKAIKKMIDTRTNKIMEYAYNLWNKGAKEIVTKYFPVPFKHIFNEDHVTIVDKKYNQALKLDLKTDQINDRLAFGDSTDKSSKKVSWQIIPVWENNELTFKLYNVEHDMFIKLDANVDNLGDRRAWGSTNSNESRHRFTLEPFIVDDKLVFVIINYRYGQGLKLDANANAEGDRLLWGHNGDARANYDRFKWIIEAWKNYTLN
;
A
#
# COMPACT_ATOMS: atom_id res chain seq x y z
N MET A 1 34.39 -17.59 -25.37
CA MET A 1 34.07 -18.94 -25.89
C MET A 1 34.20 -19.92 -24.73
N HIS A 2 33.09 -20.49 -24.23
CA HIS A 2 33.12 -21.43 -23.10
C HIS A 2 33.59 -22.80 -23.60
N SER A 3 34.53 -23.43 -22.89
CA SER A 3 35.04 -24.76 -23.26
C SER A 3 35.07 -25.69 -22.06
N ILE A 4 34.67 -26.94 -22.26
CA ILE A 4 34.68 -27.94 -21.19
C ILE A 4 36.11 -28.22 -20.70
N GLY A 5 37.10 -28.18 -21.61
CA GLY A 5 38.51 -28.34 -21.26
C GLY A 5 39.02 -27.19 -20.39
N GLY A 6 38.73 -25.94 -20.78
CA GLY A 6 39.10 -24.77 -20.00
C GLY A 6 38.44 -24.77 -18.62
N TRP A 7 37.18 -25.16 -18.55
CA TRP A 7 36.46 -25.24 -17.29
C TRP A 7 36.99 -26.34 -16.35
N LYS A 8 37.31 -27.53 -16.88
CA LYS A 8 37.87 -28.64 -16.08
C LYS A 8 39.25 -28.31 -15.50
N LEU A 9 40.05 -27.53 -16.23
CA LEU A 9 41.39 -27.10 -15.80
C LEU A 9 41.39 -25.83 -14.94
N ALA A 10 40.25 -25.14 -14.85
CA ALA A 10 40.12 -23.94 -14.05
C ALA A 10 40.33 -24.25 -12.56
N ARG A 11 40.95 -23.31 -11.86
CA ARG A 11 41.15 -23.42 -10.41
C ARG A 11 39.79 -23.37 -9.68
N ARG A 12 39.75 -24.02 -8.52
CA ARG A 12 38.60 -24.00 -7.60
C ARG A 12 38.14 -22.58 -7.25
N PRO A 13 36.86 -22.38 -6.87
CA PRO A 13 36.36 -21.10 -6.41
C PRO A 13 37.16 -20.52 -5.24
N ASN A 14 37.10 -19.20 -5.12
CA ASN A 14 37.72 -18.48 -4.02
C ASN A 14 36.74 -18.32 -2.85
N TYR A 15 36.86 -19.21 -1.86
CA TYR A 15 36.10 -19.15 -0.62
C TYR A 15 36.79 -18.37 0.52
N MET A 16 37.87 -17.65 0.22
CA MET A 16 38.41 -16.65 1.15
C MET A 16 37.60 -15.35 1.10
N THR A 17 37.02 -15.05 -0.06
CA THR A 17 36.19 -13.85 -0.31
C THR A 17 34.71 -14.17 -0.45
N ASN A 18 34.36 -15.44 -0.71
CA ASN A 18 32.99 -15.92 -0.82
C ASN A 18 32.69 -16.97 0.26
N ILE A 19 31.45 -17.06 0.70
CA ILE A 19 31.03 -18.03 1.71
C ILE A 19 30.67 -19.34 1.02
N ASP A 20 31.31 -20.44 1.39
CA ASP A 20 31.01 -21.76 0.86
C ASP A 20 29.63 -22.24 1.36
N LYS A 21 28.73 -22.55 0.42
CA LYS A 21 27.35 -22.97 0.72
C LYS A 21 27.24 -24.47 0.70
N THR A 22 26.28 -25.02 1.45
CA THR A 22 25.97 -26.45 1.40
C THR A 22 25.39 -26.82 0.04
N TYR A 23 25.86 -27.92 -0.57
CA TYR A 23 25.45 -28.37 -1.93
C TYR A 23 25.85 -27.44 -3.10
N PRO A 24 27.11 -26.97 -3.21
CA PRO A 24 27.54 -26.17 -4.35
C PRO A 24 27.81 -27.05 -5.57
N TYR A 25 27.35 -26.65 -6.77
CA TYR A 25 27.61 -27.36 -8.04
C TYR A 25 28.75 -26.72 -8.85
N SER A 26 29.63 -25.98 -8.14
CA SER A 26 30.79 -25.28 -8.70
C SER A 26 31.92 -26.18 -9.14
N GLU A 27 32.12 -27.31 -8.47
CA GLU A 27 33.31 -28.15 -8.69
C GLU A 27 33.08 -29.27 -9.69
N LEU A 28 31.81 -29.59 -9.98
CA LEU A 28 31.41 -30.71 -10.83
C LEU A 28 30.74 -30.19 -12.12
N PRO A 29 31.19 -30.62 -13.31
CA PRO A 29 30.46 -30.33 -14.54
C PRO A 29 29.16 -31.16 -14.56
N TYR A 30 28.11 -30.64 -15.18
CA TYR A 30 26.89 -31.42 -15.41
C TYR A 30 27.23 -32.65 -16.27
N LEU A 31 27.28 -33.82 -15.64
CA LEU A 31 27.54 -35.11 -16.29
C LEU A 31 26.35 -36.04 -16.05
N GLY A 32 25.15 -35.67 -16.53
CA GLY A 32 23.99 -36.55 -16.84
C GLY A 32 23.43 -37.52 -15.79
N GLU A 33 24.11 -37.77 -14.66
CA GLU A 33 23.92 -38.90 -13.74
C GLU A 33 24.03 -38.47 -12.27
N TYR A 34 24.19 -37.18 -11.99
CA TYR A 34 24.17 -36.69 -10.61
C TYR A 34 22.75 -36.71 -10.06
N HIS A 35 22.52 -37.50 -9.00
CA HIS A 35 21.35 -37.35 -8.15
C HIS A 35 21.44 -36.02 -7.38
N LEU A 36 20.94 -34.96 -8.01
CA LEU A 36 20.92 -33.62 -7.43
C LEU A 36 19.77 -33.52 -6.44
N ASN A 37 20.10 -33.39 -5.15
CA ASN A 37 19.12 -33.00 -4.16
C ASN A 37 18.71 -31.55 -4.44
N LYS A 38 17.46 -31.32 -4.82
CA LYS A 38 16.94 -29.96 -4.98
C LYS A 38 17.11 -29.20 -3.65
N ILE A 39 17.72 -28.02 -3.71
CA ILE A 39 17.85 -27.10 -2.59
C ILE A 39 16.64 -26.15 -2.53
N PRO A 40 16.22 -25.72 -1.33
CA PRO A 40 16.67 -26.24 -0.04
C PRO A 40 16.19 -27.69 0.14
N VAL A 41 16.93 -28.53 0.89
CA VAL A 41 16.63 -29.97 1.05
C VAL A 41 15.31 -30.21 1.78
N SER A 42 14.92 -29.30 2.67
CA SER A 42 13.64 -29.34 3.39
C SER A 42 12.69 -28.30 2.81
N ALA A 43 11.40 -28.65 2.68
CA ALA A 43 10.40 -27.81 2.03
C ALA A 43 9.95 -26.60 2.89
N ASP A 44 10.22 -26.63 4.19
CA ASP A 44 9.96 -25.55 5.15
C ASP A 44 11.11 -24.53 5.23
N LYS A 45 12.28 -24.85 4.64
CA LYS A 45 13.42 -23.93 4.57
C LYS A 45 13.38 -23.11 3.29
N LEU A 46 14.04 -21.96 3.34
CA LEU A 46 14.25 -21.09 2.18
C LEU A 46 15.74 -20.90 1.92
N ILE A 47 16.07 -20.65 0.65
CA ILE A 47 17.36 -20.13 0.24
C ILE A 47 17.31 -18.62 0.42
N GLU A 48 18.24 -18.07 1.21
CA GLU A 48 18.26 -16.64 1.50
C GLU A 48 18.54 -15.79 0.26
N HIS A 49 19.50 -16.20 -0.57
CA HIS A 49 19.95 -15.41 -1.72
C HIS A 49 20.45 -16.26 -2.88
N VAL A 50 19.86 -16.03 -4.05
CA VAL A 50 20.35 -16.47 -5.36
C VAL A 50 20.72 -15.24 -6.20
N ASP A 51 21.94 -15.20 -6.72
CA ASP A 51 22.40 -14.18 -7.66
C ASP A 51 22.36 -14.76 -9.10
N TYR A 52 21.39 -14.29 -9.87
CA TYR A 52 21.17 -14.74 -11.23
C TYR A 52 22.14 -14.06 -12.19
N TRP A 53 22.86 -14.86 -12.96
CA TRP A 53 24.06 -14.48 -13.70
C TRP A 53 25.25 -14.04 -12.83
N GLY A 54 25.20 -14.35 -11.53
CA GLY A 54 26.26 -14.05 -10.59
C GLY A 54 27.54 -14.83 -10.83
N GLU A 55 28.65 -14.27 -10.34
CA GLU A 55 29.99 -14.86 -10.39
C GLU A 55 30.68 -14.86 -9.01
N GLY A 56 29.91 -14.59 -7.94
CA GLY A 56 30.43 -14.28 -6.60
C GLY A 56 30.82 -12.81 -6.45
N LEU A 57 31.33 -12.44 -5.28
CA LEU A 57 31.82 -11.08 -5.01
C LEU A 57 33.10 -10.82 -5.81
N ILE A 58 33.06 -9.79 -6.65
CA ILE A 58 34.18 -9.31 -7.44
C ILE A 58 34.47 -7.86 -7.04
N ILE A 59 35.68 -7.61 -6.57
CA ILE A 59 36.18 -6.28 -6.21
C ILE A 59 37.29 -5.93 -7.18
N THR A 60 37.12 -4.81 -7.90
CA THR A 60 38.12 -4.29 -8.84
C THR A 60 38.32 -2.80 -8.66
N GLN A 61 39.37 -2.24 -9.28
CA GLN A 61 39.56 -0.79 -9.34
C GLN A 61 38.43 -0.06 -10.09
N LEU A 62 37.75 -0.75 -11.02
CA LEU A 62 36.63 -0.20 -11.77
C LEU A 62 35.34 -0.20 -10.94
N GLY A 63 35.28 -1.00 -9.88
CA GLY A 63 34.13 -1.12 -9.01
C GLY A 63 33.85 -2.54 -8.54
N ASN A 64 32.76 -2.68 -7.79
CA ASN A 64 32.30 -3.92 -7.15
C ASN A 64 31.05 -4.48 -7.84
N SER A 65 30.98 -5.81 -7.93
CA SER A 65 29.79 -6.56 -8.40
C SER A 65 29.62 -7.88 -7.68
N GLY A 66 28.40 -8.42 -7.69
CA GLY A 66 28.06 -9.71 -7.14
C GLY A 66 28.15 -9.77 -5.61
N PHE A 67 27.89 -10.95 -5.06
CA PHE A 67 27.70 -11.11 -3.61
C PHE A 67 28.44 -12.33 -3.06
N ALA A 68 29.03 -12.17 -1.88
CA ALA A 68 29.81 -13.23 -1.24
C ALA A 68 28.96 -14.38 -0.69
N ASN A 69 27.71 -14.09 -0.28
CA ASN A 69 26.87 -15.02 0.51
C ASN A 69 25.65 -15.55 -0.26
N CYS A 70 25.82 -15.94 -1.52
CA CYS A 70 24.72 -16.39 -2.40
C CYS A 70 25.03 -17.71 -3.11
N TYR A 71 24.01 -18.30 -3.75
CA TYR A 71 24.20 -19.23 -4.86
C TYR A 71 24.21 -18.45 -6.17
N ASN A 72 25.10 -18.80 -7.10
CA ASN A 72 25.27 -18.07 -8.35
C ASN A 72 24.69 -18.87 -9.53
N VAL A 73 23.60 -18.42 -10.15
CA VAL A 73 23.10 -19.07 -11.36
C VAL A 73 23.91 -18.60 -12.56
N ASN A 74 24.52 -19.49 -13.32
CA ASN A 74 25.27 -19.09 -14.52
C ASN A 74 25.38 -20.22 -15.55
N HIS A 75 25.88 -19.89 -16.74
CA HIS A 75 26.18 -20.87 -17.79
C HIS A 75 27.06 -22.01 -17.24
N SER A 76 26.73 -23.25 -17.62
CA SER A 76 27.34 -24.50 -17.10
C SER A 76 28.87 -24.58 -17.23
N LEU A 77 29.46 -23.81 -18.14
CA LEU A 77 30.90 -23.72 -18.39
C LEU A 77 31.48 -22.32 -18.13
N GLN A 78 30.73 -21.41 -17.50
CA GLN A 78 31.25 -20.08 -17.16
C GLN A 78 32.30 -20.18 -16.05
N LEU A 79 33.35 -19.38 -16.24
CA LEU A 79 34.38 -19.07 -15.26
C LEU A 79 34.25 -17.60 -14.89
N VAL A 80 34.76 -17.20 -13.73
CA VAL A 80 34.77 -15.79 -13.31
C VAL A 80 35.40 -14.94 -14.42
N SER A 81 34.68 -13.91 -14.86
CA SER A 81 34.98 -13.13 -16.05
C SER A 81 36.01 -12.03 -15.80
N ASN A 82 36.04 -11.47 -14.58
CA ASN A 82 36.85 -10.31 -14.23
C ASN A 82 37.38 -10.35 -12.79
N GLY A 83 38.28 -9.42 -12.47
CA GLY A 83 38.85 -9.24 -11.15
C GLY A 83 39.92 -10.27 -10.76
N PRO A 84 40.32 -10.30 -9.48
CA PRO A 84 41.41 -11.16 -8.99
C PRO A 84 41.17 -12.66 -9.18
N ASP A 85 39.90 -13.06 -9.28
CA ASP A 85 39.48 -14.46 -9.44
C ASP A 85 39.20 -14.85 -10.89
N ARG A 86 39.50 -13.98 -11.86
CA ARG A 86 39.30 -14.24 -13.29
C ARG A 86 39.88 -15.61 -13.71
N GLY A 87 39.06 -16.39 -14.41
CA GLY A 87 39.42 -17.73 -14.87
C GLY A 87 39.30 -18.84 -13.83
N LYS A 88 38.91 -18.54 -12.59
CA LYS A 88 38.51 -19.55 -11.60
C LYS A 88 37.06 -20.00 -11.84
N LYS A 89 36.70 -21.17 -11.31
CA LYS A 89 35.29 -21.60 -11.27
C LYS A 89 34.47 -20.66 -10.36
N ILE A 90 33.21 -20.42 -10.72
CA ILE A 90 32.28 -19.57 -9.96
C ILE A 90 31.94 -20.24 -8.60
N PRO A 91 31.96 -19.53 -7.46
CA PRO A 91 31.54 -20.07 -6.16
C PRO A 91 30.03 -20.37 -6.10
N ASN A 92 29.65 -21.46 -5.41
CA ASN A 92 28.26 -21.90 -5.21
C ASN A 92 27.39 -21.89 -6.48
N ARG A 93 27.96 -22.27 -7.62
CA ARG A 93 27.32 -22.16 -8.93
C ARG A 93 26.16 -23.13 -9.04
N ILE A 94 25.03 -22.64 -9.55
CA ILE A 94 23.91 -23.43 -10.07
C ILE A 94 23.95 -23.33 -11.60
N PRO A 95 24.24 -24.41 -12.32
CA PRO A 95 24.45 -24.33 -13.76
C PRO A 95 23.13 -24.30 -14.53
N VAL A 96 23.05 -23.42 -15.52
CA VAL A 96 22.05 -23.50 -16.60
C VAL A 96 22.71 -23.93 -17.91
N PRO A 97 21.96 -24.59 -18.83
CA PRO A 97 22.51 -25.06 -20.10
C PRO A 97 23.22 -23.96 -20.90
N ASN A 98 22.57 -22.82 -21.10
CA ASN A 98 23.14 -21.67 -21.80
C ASN A 98 22.37 -20.38 -21.46
N TYR A 99 22.76 -19.24 -22.07
CA TYR A 99 22.14 -17.93 -21.81
C TYR A 99 20.71 -17.79 -22.34
N ILE A 100 20.24 -18.70 -23.19
CA ILE A 100 18.89 -18.67 -23.80
C ILE A 100 17.95 -19.64 -23.08
N ASN A 101 18.47 -20.82 -22.72
CA ASN A 101 17.75 -21.89 -22.04
C ASN A 101 18.12 -21.86 -20.56
N CYS A 102 17.33 -21.10 -19.80
CA CYS A 102 17.47 -20.89 -18.37
C CYS A 102 16.48 -21.79 -17.63
N ASP A 103 16.99 -22.83 -16.98
CA ASP A 103 16.19 -23.73 -16.15
C ASP A 103 17.05 -24.27 -15.00
N THR A 104 16.72 -23.85 -13.78
CA THR A 104 17.35 -24.36 -12.56
C THR A 104 16.46 -25.31 -11.78
N SER A 105 15.34 -25.77 -12.34
CA SER A 105 14.33 -26.58 -11.65
C SER A 105 14.86 -27.92 -11.13
N SER A 106 15.90 -28.47 -11.76
CA SER A 106 16.62 -29.66 -11.29
C SER A 106 17.45 -29.42 -10.03
N TYR A 107 17.74 -28.16 -9.69
CA TYR A 107 18.63 -27.77 -8.59
C TYR A 107 17.89 -26.99 -7.50
N ILE A 108 17.01 -26.07 -7.87
CA ILE A 108 16.32 -25.16 -6.95
C ILE A 108 14.83 -25.48 -6.96
N ARG A 109 14.24 -25.71 -5.79
CA ARG A 109 12.80 -25.92 -5.65
C ARG A 109 12.03 -24.66 -6.00
N ASP A 110 10.86 -24.85 -6.58
CA ASP A 110 9.93 -23.75 -6.82
C ASP A 110 9.57 -23.07 -5.50
N ASN A 111 9.34 -21.76 -5.56
CA ASN A 111 8.84 -20.99 -4.42
C ASN A 111 9.72 -21.06 -3.15
N SER A 112 11.03 -21.20 -3.30
CA SER A 112 11.95 -21.50 -2.19
C SER A 112 13.04 -20.46 -1.95
N VAL A 113 13.08 -19.37 -2.73
CA VAL A 113 14.13 -18.34 -2.62
C VAL A 113 13.56 -17.03 -2.05
N ARG A 114 14.20 -16.49 -1.00
CA ARG A 114 13.81 -15.20 -0.41
C ARG A 114 14.26 -14.01 -1.26
N THR A 115 15.51 -13.98 -1.70
CA THR A 115 15.99 -12.88 -2.54
C THR A 115 16.64 -13.43 -3.81
N VAL A 116 16.17 -12.95 -4.95
CA VAL A 116 16.84 -13.15 -6.24
C VAL A 116 17.42 -11.82 -6.69
N THR A 117 18.74 -11.75 -6.90
CA THR A 117 19.36 -10.61 -7.58
C THR A 117 19.65 -10.95 -9.03
N VAL A 118 19.72 -9.96 -9.91
CA VAL A 118 20.16 -10.15 -11.30
C VAL A 118 20.90 -8.92 -11.79
N MET A 119 22.03 -9.13 -12.46
CA MET A 119 22.98 -8.06 -12.79
C MET A 119 23.51 -8.23 -14.22
N GLY A 120 23.52 -7.14 -15.00
CA GLY A 120 24.32 -6.96 -16.23
C GLY A 120 24.07 -7.88 -17.44
N SER A 121 23.47 -9.07 -17.27
CA SER A 121 23.19 -10.01 -18.35
C SER A 121 21.73 -9.95 -18.79
N PRO A 122 21.42 -10.14 -20.10
CA PRO A 122 20.06 -9.99 -20.61
C PRO A 122 19.04 -10.88 -19.88
N ILE A 123 17.86 -10.32 -19.58
CA ILE A 123 16.74 -11.08 -19.03
C ILE A 123 15.79 -11.41 -20.17
N ASN A 124 15.98 -12.59 -20.76
CA ASN A 124 15.03 -13.15 -21.73
C ASN A 124 13.86 -13.85 -21.01
N SER A 125 12.87 -14.31 -21.80
CA SER A 125 11.69 -15.00 -21.27
C SER A 125 12.01 -16.25 -20.43
N SER A 126 13.03 -17.03 -20.80
CA SER A 126 13.42 -18.22 -20.02
C SER A 126 13.98 -17.82 -18.66
N CYS A 127 14.84 -16.80 -18.62
CA CYS A 127 15.42 -16.27 -17.39
C CYS A 127 14.33 -15.72 -16.46
N ALA A 128 13.44 -14.87 -16.99
CA ALA A 128 12.33 -14.30 -16.22
C ALA A 128 11.42 -15.37 -15.61
N LYS A 129 11.09 -16.42 -16.37
CA LYS A 129 10.27 -17.55 -15.89
C LYS A 129 10.96 -18.33 -14.77
N ASP A 130 12.27 -18.57 -14.89
CA ASP A 130 13.00 -19.31 -13.87
C ASP A 130 13.15 -18.50 -12.56
N ILE A 131 13.42 -17.20 -12.67
CA ILE A 131 13.41 -16.27 -11.54
C ILE A 131 12.04 -16.27 -10.85
N ALA A 132 10.95 -16.10 -11.62
CA ALA A 132 9.59 -16.09 -11.09
C ALA A 132 9.22 -17.45 -10.45
N ARG A 133 9.66 -18.57 -11.03
CA ARG A 133 9.44 -19.91 -10.46
C ARG A 133 10.10 -20.05 -9.10
N MET A 134 11.37 -19.66 -8.94
CA MET A 134 12.14 -19.91 -7.72
C MET A 134 11.82 -18.96 -6.56
N VAL A 135 11.53 -17.67 -6.84
CA VAL A 135 11.27 -16.68 -5.79
C VAL A 135 10.05 -17.09 -4.97
N ASN A 136 10.09 -16.93 -3.65
CA ASN A 136 8.97 -17.27 -2.78
C ASN A 136 7.84 -16.22 -2.91
N LYS A 137 6.58 -16.65 -3.03
CA LYS A 137 5.44 -15.76 -3.23
C LYS A 137 5.04 -14.96 -1.99
N GLU A 138 5.30 -15.49 -0.78
CA GLU A 138 4.86 -14.90 0.49
C GLU A 138 5.92 -13.98 1.10
N VAL A 139 7.21 -14.29 0.91
CA VAL A 139 8.32 -13.54 1.52
C VAL A 139 9.43 -13.15 0.54
N GLY A 140 9.26 -13.49 -0.73
CA GLY A 140 10.30 -13.31 -1.73
C GLY A 140 10.34 -11.91 -2.33
N LYS A 141 11.52 -11.52 -2.77
CA LYS A 141 11.80 -10.28 -3.50
C LYS A 141 12.79 -10.53 -4.63
N VAL A 142 12.68 -9.72 -5.68
CA VAL A 142 13.63 -9.70 -6.80
C VAL A 142 14.23 -8.31 -6.93
N ILE A 143 15.55 -8.23 -7.06
CA ILE A 143 16.27 -6.96 -7.20
C ILE A 143 17.13 -7.02 -8.46
N THR A 144 16.95 -6.07 -9.37
CA THR A 144 17.74 -5.97 -10.60
C THR A 144 18.70 -4.78 -10.51
N TYR A 145 19.87 -4.90 -11.15
CA TYR A 145 20.89 -3.84 -11.20
C TYR A 145 21.34 -3.58 -12.64
N GLY A 146 21.48 -2.32 -13.01
CA GLY A 146 22.02 -1.92 -14.31
C GLY A 146 21.05 -2.02 -15.48
N PHE A 147 19.74 -2.12 -15.22
CA PHE A 147 18.71 -2.19 -16.26
C PHE A 147 17.93 -0.89 -16.35
N GLU A 148 17.59 -0.48 -17.57
CA GLU A 148 16.68 0.64 -17.79
C GLU A 148 15.24 0.21 -17.46
N THR A 149 14.50 1.05 -16.73
CA THR A 149 13.14 0.71 -16.26
C THR A 149 12.15 0.40 -17.38
N SER A 150 12.33 1.01 -18.55
CA SER A 150 11.48 0.83 -19.74
C SER A 150 12.01 -0.21 -20.73
N SER A 151 13.03 -1.00 -20.35
CA SER A 151 13.61 -1.99 -21.26
C SER A 151 12.71 -3.22 -21.43
N LEU A 152 12.84 -3.91 -22.57
CA LEU A 152 12.09 -5.14 -22.85
C LEU A 152 12.42 -6.24 -21.82
N GLU A 153 13.65 -6.27 -21.31
CA GLU A 153 14.10 -7.17 -20.25
C GLU A 153 13.30 -6.94 -18.96
N MET A 154 13.14 -5.68 -18.55
CA MET A 154 12.38 -5.32 -17.35
C MET A 154 10.89 -5.58 -17.52
N GLU A 155 10.33 -5.29 -18.70
CA GLU A 155 8.94 -5.62 -19.00
C GLU A 155 8.70 -7.14 -18.96
N THR A 156 9.60 -7.92 -19.56
CA THR A 156 9.54 -9.39 -19.57
C THR A 156 9.59 -9.94 -18.15
N LEU A 157 10.51 -9.45 -17.32
CA LEU A 157 10.61 -9.85 -15.92
C LEU A 157 9.36 -9.46 -15.13
N ALA A 158 8.92 -8.19 -15.24
CA ALA A 158 7.76 -7.68 -14.52
C ALA A 158 6.49 -8.47 -14.85
N ASN A 159 6.31 -8.89 -16.11
CA ASN A 159 5.16 -9.69 -16.53
C ASN A 159 5.14 -11.09 -15.91
N GLU A 160 6.30 -11.76 -15.79
CA GLU A 160 6.37 -13.07 -15.12
C GLU A 160 6.21 -12.93 -13.59
N LEU A 161 6.80 -11.90 -12.98
CA LEU A 161 6.68 -11.64 -11.55
C LEU A 161 5.25 -11.24 -11.14
N ARG A 162 4.53 -10.50 -11.98
CA ARG A 162 3.13 -10.13 -11.75
C ARG A 162 2.22 -11.35 -11.63
N LYS A 163 2.48 -12.43 -12.40
CA LYS A 163 1.74 -13.70 -12.29
C LYS A 163 1.92 -14.37 -10.92
N LYS A 164 2.96 -13.97 -10.17
CA LYS A 164 3.25 -14.42 -8.80
C LYS A 164 2.94 -13.36 -7.75
N SER A 165 2.25 -12.29 -8.13
CA SER A 165 1.91 -11.19 -7.23
C SER A 165 3.13 -10.45 -6.65
N LEU A 166 4.22 -10.38 -7.41
CA LEU A 166 5.35 -9.49 -7.13
C LEU A 166 5.28 -8.27 -8.04
N PHE A 167 5.32 -7.07 -7.44
CA PHE A 167 5.17 -5.79 -8.13
C PHE A 167 6.36 -4.88 -7.87
N HIS A 168 6.66 -4.03 -8.84
CA HIS A 168 7.73 -3.06 -8.74
C HIS A 168 7.45 -2.08 -7.59
N TYR A 169 8.46 -1.84 -6.74
CA TYR A 169 8.49 -0.78 -5.74
C TYR A 169 9.41 0.34 -6.24
N PRO A 170 8.85 1.45 -6.75
CA PRO A 170 9.64 2.61 -7.13
C PRO A 170 10.41 3.19 -5.94
N LYS A 171 11.72 3.43 -6.11
CA LYS A 171 12.59 4.02 -5.09
C LYS A 171 12.73 3.19 -3.82
N TYR A 172 12.62 1.87 -3.93
CA TYR A 172 12.94 0.96 -2.83
C TYR A 172 14.32 1.26 -2.26
N THR A 173 14.43 1.39 -0.94
CA THR A 173 15.72 1.51 -0.27
C THR A 173 16.29 0.13 -0.07
N LEU A 174 17.45 -0.14 -0.69
CA LEU A 174 18.10 -1.45 -0.57
C LEU A 174 18.55 -1.70 0.88
N PRO A 175 18.34 -2.91 1.42
CA PRO A 175 19.04 -3.35 2.63
C PRO A 175 20.57 -3.29 2.46
N GLU A 176 21.30 -3.12 3.56
CA GLU A 176 22.76 -2.93 3.57
C GLU A 176 23.51 -4.04 2.81
N GLU A 177 23.06 -5.29 2.94
CA GLU A 177 23.67 -6.45 2.27
C GLU A 177 23.53 -6.43 0.74
N PHE A 178 22.62 -5.61 0.21
CA PHE A 178 22.38 -5.42 -1.21
C PHE A 178 22.92 -4.08 -1.74
N GLN A 179 23.54 -3.26 -0.87
CA GLN A 179 24.21 -2.03 -1.27
C GLN A 179 25.67 -2.28 -1.68
N GLY A 180 26.35 -1.23 -2.17
CA GLY A 180 27.81 -1.25 -2.40
C GLY A 180 28.26 -1.83 -3.74
N LEU A 181 27.34 -2.17 -4.64
CA LEU A 181 27.62 -2.58 -6.01
C LEU A 181 27.90 -1.36 -6.90
N THR A 182 29.15 -0.91 -6.92
CA THR A 182 29.52 0.36 -7.56
C THR A 182 29.61 0.33 -9.09
N LEU A 183 29.45 -0.84 -9.71
CA LEU A 183 29.38 -0.95 -11.17
C LEU A 183 28.00 -0.59 -11.74
N PHE A 184 27.02 -0.33 -10.88
CA PHE A 184 25.64 -0.04 -11.28
C PHE A 184 25.11 1.14 -10.47
N ASP A 185 24.60 2.15 -11.18
CA ASP A 185 24.06 3.37 -10.56
C ASP A 185 22.55 3.31 -10.35
N ASN A 186 21.90 2.21 -10.76
CA ASN A 186 20.47 2.02 -10.64
C ASN A 186 20.11 0.59 -10.19
N HIS A 187 18.94 0.50 -9.56
CA HIS A 187 18.32 -0.76 -9.21
C HIS A 187 16.80 -0.68 -9.34
N MET A 188 16.16 -1.84 -9.51
CA MET A 188 14.72 -1.99 -9.39
C MET A 188 14.43 -3.12 -8.42
N ALA A 189 13.38 -2.97 -7.61
CA ALA A 189 12.96 -4.00 -6.68
C ALA A 189 11.51 -4.41 -6.94
N PHE A 190 11.25 -5.70 -6.89
CA PHE A 190 9.92 -6.29 -6.98
C PHE A 190 9.64 -7.00 -5.67
N LEU A 191 8.57 -6.60 -4.99
CA LEU A 191 8.16 -7.14 -3.70
C LEU A 191 6.78 -7.79 -3.82
N ASN A 192 6.49 -8.71 -2.92
CA ASN A 192 5.15 -9.29 -2.80
C ASN A 192 4.12 -8.28 -2.27
N ILE A 193 2.85 -8.68 -2.34
CA ILE A 193 1.72 -7.85 -1.92
C ILE A 193 1.82 -7.43 -0.46
N GLU A 194 2.14 -8.35 0.45
CA GLU A 194 2.13 -8.10 1.89
C GLU A 194 3.18 -7.05 2.29
N SER A 195 4.37 -7.14 1.70
CA SER A 195 5.47 -6.18 1.92
C SER A 195 5.11 -4.80 1.41
N LEU A 196 4.50 -4.70 0.22
CA LEU A 196 4.09 -3.41 -0.35
C LEU A 196 2.92 -2.78 0.42
N GLU A 197 1.98 -3.60 0.87
CA GLU A 197 0.87 -3.18 1.73
C GLU A 197 1.42 -2.60 3.04
N GLU A 198 2.34 -3.30 3.70
CA GLU A 198 2.98 -2.85 4.93
C GLU A 198 3.73 -1.53 4.74
N GLU A 199 4.42 -1.35 3.62
CA GLU A 199 5.10 -0.10 3.28
C GLU A 199 4.12 1.08 3.12
N ILE A 200 2.99 0.89 2.42
CA ILE A 200 1.94 1.93 2.34
C ILE A 200 1.43 2.27 3.74
N LEU A 201 1.11 1.27 4.56
CA LEU A 201 0.63 1.47 5.91
C LEU A 201 1.64 2.23 6.78
N ASN A 202 2.91 1.83 6.72
CA ASN A 202 4.00 2.46 7.45
C ASN A 202 4.16 3.94 7.05
N PHE A 203 4.12 4.26 5.75
CA PHE A 203 4.16 5.65 5.32
C PHE A 203 2.96 6.46 5.80
N VAL A 204 1.74 5.90 5.75
CA VAL A 204 0.53 6.59 6.21
C VAL A 204 0.57 6.82 7.72
N GLN A 205 0.93 5.80 8.51
CA GLN A 205 1.02 5.88 9.97
C GLN A 205 2.06 6.91 10.43
N ASN A 206 3.16 7.06 9.69
CA ASN A 206 4.22 8.02 10.00
C ASN A 206 4.02 9.40 9.33
N ASN A 207 2.82 9.71 8.82
CA ASN A 207 2.49 10.95 8.11
C ASN A 207 3.38 11.25 6.89
N LYS A 208 4.02 10.23 6.29
CA LYS A 208 4.84 10.32 5.07
C LYS A 208 3.96 10.18 3.83
N TYR A 209 2.89 10.96 3.74
CA TYR A 209 1.86 10.84 2.69
C TYR A 209 2.41 11.00 1.27
N ASP A 210 3.46 11.82 1.08
CA ASP A 210 4.09 11.99 -0.23
C ASP A 210 4.82 10.73 -0.71
N ASN A 211 5.35 9.92 0.22
CA ASN A 211 5.95 8.63 -0.12
C ASN A 211 4.87 7.59 -0.40
N ALA A 212 3.82 7.54 0.44
CA ALA A 212 2.65 6.68 0.21
C ALA A 212 2.05 6.94 -1.18
N ARG A 213 1.79 8.22 -1.53
CA ARG A 213 1.28 8.61 -2.85
C ARG A 213 2.17 8.11 -3.98
N LYS A 214 3.48 8.34 -3.93
CA LYS A 214 4.41 7.93 -5.00
C LYS A 214 4.41 6.41 -5.20
N LEU A 215 4.41 5.66 -4.11
CA LEU A 215 4.31 4.20 -4.15
C LEU A 215 2.98 3.77 -4.77
N THR A 216 1.86 4.33 -4.31
CA THR A 216 0.52 3.97 -4.81
C THR A 216 0.32 4.34 -6.27
N ILE A 217 0.82 5.49 -6.74
CA ILE A 217 0.83 5.84 -8.17
C ILE A 217 1.65 4.82 -8.97
N GLY A 218 2.83 4.43 -8.48
CA GLY A 218 3.66 3.43 -9.15
C GLY A 218 3.05 2.03 -9.22
N LEU A 219 2.10 1.72 -8.32
CA LEU A 219 1.33 0.48 -8.32
C LEU A 219 0.03 0.59 -9.14
N ASP A 220 -0.47 1.80 -9.40
CA ASP A 220 -1.66 2.01 -10.22
C ASP A 220 -1.33 1.79 -11.70
N GLY A 221 -1.80 0.67 -12.24
CA GLY A 221 -1.61 0.31 -13.64
C GLY A 221 -2.79 -0.52 -14.13
N ASP A 222 -2.91 -1.75 -13.64
CA ASP A 222 -4.04 -2.60 -13.97
C ASP A 222 -5.27 -2.24 -13.12
N ASN A 223 -6.47 -2.36 -13.70
CA ASN A 223 -7.71 -2.21 -12.95
C ASN A 223 -7.73 -3.21 -11.78
N LYS A 224 -7.84 -2.70 -10.54
CA LYS A 224 -7.86 -3.48 -9.28
C LYS A 224 -6.51 -4.05 -8.84
N ASN A 225 -5.46 -3.23 -8.81
CA ASN A 225 -4.25 -3.60 -8.06
C ASN A 225 -4.60 -4.04 -6.62
N GLU A 226 -4.27 -5.30 -6.31
CA GLU A 226 -4.62 -5.96 -5.06
C GLU A 226 -3.93 -5.33 -3.84
N VAL A 227 -2.70 -4.82 -4.01
CA VAL A 227 -1.92 -4.16 -2.95
C VAL A 227 -2.67 -2.96 -2.40
N ILE A 228 -3.09 -2.05 -3.30
CA ILE A 228 -3.78 -0.82 -2.91
C ILE A 228 -5.10 -1.17 -2.22
N THR A 229 -5.87 -2.10 -2.81
CA THR A 229 -7.16 -2.55 -2.27
C THR A 229 -7.02 -3.11 -0.86
N LYS A 230 -6.02 -3.98 -0.61
CA LYS A 230 -5.76 -4.54 0.72
C LYS A 230 -5.31 -3.47 1.70
N ALA A 231 -4.43 -2.55 1.30
CA ALA A 231 -3.98 -1.46 2.17
C ALA A 231 -5.15 -0.57 2.61
N ILE A 232 -6.03 -0.16 1.67
CA ILE A 232 -7.23 0.63 2.00
C ILE A 232 -8.15 -0.14 2.95
N LYS A 233 -8.46 -1.40 2.63
CA LYS A 233 -9.32 -2.25 3.46
C LYS A 233 -8.77 -2.36 4.88
N LYS A 234 -7.48 -2.69 5.03
CA LYS A 234 -6.84 -2.82 6.35
C LYS A 234 -6.83 -1.51 7.12
N MET A 235 -6.63 -0.36 6.47
CA MET A 235 -6.73 0.95 7.13
C MET A 235 -8.14 1.21 7.69
N ILE A 236 -9.19 0.83 6.96
CA ILE A 236 -10.58 0.97 7.41
C ILE A 236 -10.89 -0.03 8.54
N ASP A 237 -10.47 -1.30 8.39
CA ASP A 237 -10.72 -2.37 9.36
C ASP A 237 -10.00 -2.12 10.70
N THR A 238 -8.76 -1.61 10.62
CA THR A 238 -7.96 -1.20 11.79
C THR A 238 -8.29 0.20 12.29
N ARG A 239 -9.21 0.91 11.62
CA ARG A 239 -9.69 2.25 11.98
C ARG A 239 -8.57 3.26 12.16
N THR A 240 -7.61 3.26 11.24
CA THR A 240 -6.57 4.29 11.27
C THR A 240 -7.21 5.67 11.12
N ASN A 241 -6.89 6.59 12.03
CA ASN A 241 -7.35 7.97 11.94
C ASN A 241 -6.67 8.75 10.80
N LYS A 242 -5.71 8.15 10.09
CA LYS A 242 -4.90 8.77 9.04
C LYS A 242 -5.36 8.53 7.60
N ILE A 243 -6.38 7.70 7.41
CA ILE A 243 -6.85 7.34 6.07
C ILE A 243 -7.49 8.53 5.34
N MET A 244 -8.14 9.44 6.08
CA MET A 244 -8.73 10.65 5.49
C MET A 244 -7.63 11.59 4.97
N GLU A 245 -6.57 11.83 5.73
CA GLU A 245 -5.40 12.62 5.29
C GLU A 245 -4.72 11.98 4.08
N TYR A 246 -4.58 10.65 4.09
CA TYR A 246 -3.98 9.94 2.97
C TYR A 246 -4.80 10.09 1.69
N ALA A 247 -6.12 9.88 1.76
CA ALA A 247 -7.03 10.08 0.64
C ALA A 247 -7.05 11.54 0.15
N TYR A 248 -7.04 12.51 1.08
CA TYR A 248 -6.93 13.93 0.76
C TYR A 248 -5.62 14.27 0.04
N ASN A 249 -4.49 13.68 0.46
CA ASN A 249 -3.21 13.88 -0.20
C ASN A 249 -3.23 13.35 -1.64
N LEU A 250 -3.78 12.15 -1.87
CA LEU A 250 -4.00 11.62 -3.22
C LEU A 250 -4.88 12.55 -4.06
N TRP A 251 -6.02 12.96 -3.50
CA TRP A 251 -7.00 13.80 -4.20
C TRP A 251 -6.44 15.15 -4.63
N ASN A 252 -5.72 15.85 -3.74
CA ASN A 252 -5.25 17.21 -4.01
C ASN A 252 -3.90 17.27 -4.73
N LYS A 253 -3.15 16.16 -4.78
CA LYS A 253 -1.84 16.10 -5.45
C LYS A 253 -1.88 15.30 -6.76
N GLY A 254 -3.02 15.36 -7.46
CA GLY A 254 -3.15 14.91 -8.84
C GLY A 254 -3.38 13.40 -9.02
N ALA A 255 -3.86 12.69 -7.99
CA ALA A 255 -4.15 11.25 -8.04
C ALA A 255 -5.61 10.92 -7.63
N LYS A 256 -6.57 11.67 -8.17
CA LYS A 256 -8.01 11.57 -7.82
C LYS A 256 -8.64 10.26 -8.31
N GLU A 257 -8.16 9.76 -9.44
CA GLU A 257 -8.55 8.49 -10.05
C GLU A 257 -8.27 7.31 -9.12
N ILE A 258 -7.17 7.33 -8.37
CA ILE A 258 -6.85 6.31 -7.36
C ILE A 258 -7.90 6.30 -6.25
N VAL A 259 -8.28 7.48 -5.73
CA VAL A 259 -9.34 7.58 -4.73
C VAL A 259 -10.66 7.04 -5.27
N THR A 260 -11.00 7.40 -6.51
CA THR A 260 -12.25 6.95 -7.17
C THR A 260 -12.27 5.44 -7.42
N LYS A 261 -11.11 4.83 -7.70
CA LYS A 261 -10.97 3.42 -8.09
C LYS A 261 -10.85 2.47 -6.90
N TYR A 262 -10.15 2.88 -5.83
CA TYR A 262 -9.75 1.97 -4.75
C TYR A 262 -10.39 2.29 -3.39
N PHE A 263 -10.86 3.52 -3.16
CA PHE A 263 -11.52 3.87 -1.91
C PHE A 263 -13.02 3.64 -2.00
N PRO A 264 -13.69 3.41 -0.86
CA PRO A 264 -15.14 3.41 -0.83
C PRO A 264 -15.73 4.72 -1.40
N VAL A 265 -16.84 4.59 -2.12
CA VAL A 265 -17.52 5.68 -2.84
C VAL A 265 -17.71 6.96 -2.01
N PRO A 266 -18.04 6.93 -0.70
CA PRO A 266 -18.19 8.15 0.09
C PRO A 266 -16.95 9.04 0.15
N PHE A 267 -15.72 8.48 0.05
CA PHE A 267 -14.50 9.29 0.00
C PHE A 267 -14.49 10.23 -1.21
N LYS A 268 -14.90 9.73 -2.38
CA LYS A 268 -15.03 10.54 -3.59
C LYS A 268 -16.00 11.70 -3.37
N HIS A 269 -17.19 11.41 -2.84
CA HIS A 269 -18.21 12.44 -2.61
C HIS A 269 -17.74 13.51 -1.62
N ILE A 270 -17.08 13.10 -0.54
CA ILE A 270 -16.48 14.01 0.45
C ILE A 270 -15.47 14.94 -0.22
N PHE A 271 -14.48 14.40 -0.95
CA PHE A 271 -13.41 15.24 -1.50
C PHE A 271 -13.77 15.99 -2.78
N ASN A 272 -14.81 15.54 -3.49
CA ASN A 272 -15.38 16.31 -4.59
C ASN A 272 -16.35 17.40 -4.12
N GLU A 273 -16.62 17.46 -2.81
CA GLU A 273 -17.62 18.36 -2.21
C GLU A 273 -19.00 18.19 -2.87
N ASP A 274 -19.33 16.95 -3.27
CA ASP A 274 -20.63 16.60 -3.80
C ASP A 274 -21.71 16.83 -2.73
N HIS A 275 -22.95 17.05 -3.18
CA HIS A 275 -24.08 17.02 -2.28
C HIS A 275 -24.28 15.59 -1.76
N VAL A 276 -24.34 15.43 -0.44
CA VAL A 276 -24.50 14.16 0.27
C VAL A 276 -25.65 14.23 1.26
N THR A 277 -26.20 13.07 1.59
CA THR A 277 -26.99 12.89 2.81
C THR A 277 -26.09 12.34 3.91
N ILE A 278 -26.34 12.76 5.16
CA ILE A 278 -25.65 12.26 6.35
C ILE A 278 -26.72 11.62 7.23
N VAL A 279 -26.73 10.29 7.31
CA VAL A 279 -27.83 9.53 7.93
C VAL A 279 -27.33 8.76 9.15
N ASP A 280 -27.98 8.93 10.29
CA ASP A 280 -27.68 8.14 11.48
C ASP A 280 -28.10 6.68 11.26
N LYS A 281 -27.18 5.73 11.48
CA LYS A 281 -27.45 4.31 11.22
C LYS A 281 -28.45 3.71 12.21
N LYS A 282 -28.50 4.19 13.46
CA LYS A 282 -29.34 3.60 14.52
C LYS A 282 -30.81 3.94 14.34
N TYR A 283 -31.10 5.20 14.06
CA TYR A 283 -32.46 5.72 13.93
C TYR A 283 -32.88 5.88 12.47
N ASN A 284 -31.96 5.73 11.52
CA ASN A 284 -32.20 5.89 10.09
C ASN A 284 -32.80 7.28 9.75
N GLN A 285 -32.26 8.31 10.40
CA GLN A 285 -32.71 9.71 10.29
C GLN A 285 -31.64 10.56 9.61
N ALA A 286 -32.03 11.35 8.62
CA ALA A 286 -31.12 12.20 7.87
C ALA A 286 -30.90 13.53 8.59
N LEU A 287 -29.66 13.98 8.67
CA LEU A 287 -29.31 15.24 9.31
C LEU A 287 -29.98 16.41 8.57
N LYS A 288 -30.56 17.35 9.31
CA LYS A 288 -31.10 18.63 8.81
C LYS A 288 -30.86 19.75 9.81
N LEU A 289 -31.19 20.96 9.40
CA LEU A 289 -31.37 22.10 10.30
C LEU A 289 -32.85 22.43 10.45
N ASP A 290 -33.19 23.04 11.58
CA ASP A 290 -34.54 23.51 11.88
C ASP A 290 -34.92 24.73 11.02
N LEU A 291 -36.21 24.91 10.78
CA LEU A 291 -36.79 26.07 10.12
C LEU A 291 -36.77 27.33 11.00
N LYS A 292 -36.73 27.17 12.32
CA LYS A 292 -36.64 28.31 13.26
C LYS A 292 -35.19 28.64 13.57
N THR A 293 -34.95 29.93 13.77
CA THR A 293 -33.67 30.45 14.25
C THR A 293 -33.77 30.93 15.69
N ASP A 294 -32.63 30.94 16.39
CA ASP A 294 -32.49 31.60 17.68
C ASP A 294 -32.25 33.12 17.54
N GLN A 295 -31.88 33.78 18.64
CA GLN A 295 -31.64 35.23 18.70
C GLN A 295 -30.40 35.70 17.92
N ILE A 296 -29.48 34.79 17.59
CA ILE A 296 -28.27 35.09 16.81
C ILE A 296 -28.32 34.50 15.40
N ASN A 297 -29.52 34.11 14.95
CA ASN A 297 -29.80 33.51 13.65
C ASN A 297 -29.19 32.11 13.43
N ASP A 298 -28.88 31.38 14.50
CA ASP A 298 -28.46 29.98 14.42
C ASP A 298 -29.69 29.06 14.38
N ARG A 299 -29.55 27.91 13.72
CA ARG A 299 -30.61 26.88 13.60
C ARG A 299 -30.25 25.65 14.41
N LEU A 300 -31.20 25.05 15.09
CA LEU A 300 -30.97 23.75 15.75
C LEU A 300 -30.74 22.65 14.71
N ALA A 301 -29.87 21.70 15.00
CA ALA A 301 -29.63 20.54 14.14
C ALA A 301 -30.39 19.31 14.64
N PHE A 302 -31.01 18.56 13.72
CA PHE A 302 -31.85 17.40 14.02
C PHE A 302 -31.60 16.25 13.04
N GLY A 303 -31.94 15.04 13.45
CA GLY A 303 -32.26 13.95 12.54
C GLY A 303 -33.72 14.02 12.14
N ASP A 304 -34.00 14.14 10.84
CA ASP A 304 -35.35 14.07 10.27
C ASP A 304 -35.84 12.62 10.23
N SER A 305 -37.02 12.40 10.78
CA SER A 305 -37.67 11.08 10.85
C SER A 305 -38.26 10.60 9.51
N THR A 306 -38.49 11.51 8.57
CA THR A 306 -39.25 11.28 7.34
C THR A 306 -38.47 11.60 6.07
N ASP A 307 -37.86 12.79 6.01
CA ASP A 307 -37.18 13.30 4.83
C ASP A 307 -35.77 12.73 4.69
N LYS A 308 -35.45 12.27 3.48
CA LYS A 308 -34.15 11.69 3.11
C LYS A 308 -33.65 12.15 1.74
N SER A 309 -34.34 13.08 1.10
CA SER A 309 -34.07 13.42 -0.30
C SER A 309 -34.28 14.88 -0.65
N SER A 310 -34.99 15.66 0.17
CA SER A 310 -35.15 17.07 -0.13
C SER A 310 -33.85 17.86 0.08
N LYS A 311 -33.86 19.14 -0.30
CA LYS A 311 -32.72 20.05 -0.08
C LYS A 311 -32.39 20.21 1.42
N LYS A 312 -33.36 19.99 2.33
CA LYS A 312 -33.19 20.16 3.79
C LYS A 312 -32.12 19.26 4.38
N VAL A 313 -32.01 18.06 3.82
CA VAL A 313 -31.08 17.00 4.24
C VAL A 313 -29.87 16.90 3.30
N SER A 314 -29.66 17.90 2.45
CA SER A 314 -28.52 18.01 1.54
C SER A 314 -27.38 18.75 2.20
N TRP A 315 -26.22 18.10 2.25
CA TRP A 315 -24.99 18.61 2.86
C TRP A 315 -23.82 18.58 1.89
N GLN A 316 -22.84 19.44 2.09
CA GLN A 316 -21.50 19.29 1.53
C GLN A 316 -20.51 19.12 2.68
N ILE A 317 -19.49 18.29 2.47
CA ILE A 317 -18.43 18.05 3.45
C ILE A 317 -17.17 18.70 2.90
N ILE A 318 -16.79 19.83 3.47
CA ILE A 318 -15.73 20.68 2.92
C ILE A 318 -14.41 20.39 3.67
N PRO A 319 -13.38 19.86 3.01
CA PRO A 319 -12.10 19.58 3.65
C PRO A 319 -11.32 20.86 3.95
N VAL A 320 -10.69 20.91 5.12
CA VAL A 320 -9.85 22.03 5.60
C VAL A 320 -8.52 21.46 6.07
N TRP A 321 -7.44 21.82 5.38
CA TRP A 321 -6.07 21.44 5.72
C TRP A 321 -5.35 22.61 6.40
N GLU A 322 -5.14 22.50 7.71
CA GLU A 322 -4.47 23.53 8.51
C GLU A 322 -3.56 22.86 9.54
N ASN A 323 -2.38 23.44 9.83
CA ASN A 323 -1.43 22.92 10.81
C ASN A 323 -1.06 21.44 10.60
N ASN A 324 -0.99 21.00 9.33
CA ASN A 324 -0.69 19.62 8.95
C ASN A 324 -1.75 18.59 9.39
N GLU A 325 -2.97 19.05 9.66
CA GLU A 325 -4.12 18.23 10.01
C GLU A 325 -5.28 18.46 9.04
N LEU A 326 -5.95 17.37 8.66
CA LEU A 326 -7.19 17.43 7.91
C LEU A 326 -8.38 17.46 8.85
N THR A 327 -9.26 18.41 8.63
CA THR A 327 -10.58 18.47 9.25
C THR A 327 -11.62 18.77 8.18
N PHE A 328 -12.89 18.79 8.56
CA PHE A 328 -14.01 19.00 7.67
C PHE A 328 -15.00 20.00 8.27
N LYS A 329 -15.63 20.78 7.42
CA LYS A 329 -16.83 21.56 7.76
C LYS A 329 -18.04 20.88 7.13
N LEU A 330 -19.14 20.77 7.88
CA LEU A 330 -20.40 20.21 7.37
C LEU A 330 -21.34 21.36 7.00
N TYR A 331 -21.56 21.56 5.71
CA TYR A 331 -22.32 22.68 5.16
C TYR A 331 -23.72 22.24 4.73
N ASN A 332 -24.77 22.87 5.27
CA ASN A 332 -26.15 22.63 4.87
C ASN A 332 -26.48 23.48 3.64
N VAL A 333 -26.95 22.82 2.57
CA VAL A 333 -27.19 23.46 1.27
C VAL A 333 -28.51 24.25 1.23
N GLU A 334 -29.49 23.92 2.07
CA GLU A 334 -30.76 24.69 2.12
C GLU A 334 -30.56 26.05 2.76
N HIS A 335 -29.84 26.11 3.88
CA HIS A 335 -29.75 27.29 4.72
C HIS A 335 -28.42 28.04 4.65
N ASP A 336 -27.47 27.54 3.86
CA ASP A 336 -26.14 28.12 3.72
C ASP A 336 -25.41 28.28 5.08
N MET A 337 -25.43 27.21 5.88
CA MET A 337 -24.95 27.20 7.27
C MET A 337 -24.04 26.01 7.56
N PHE A 338 -23.11 26.19 8.50
CA PHE A 338 -22.18 25.16 8.95
C PHE A 338 -22.57 24.60 10.31
N ILE A 339 -22.46 23.27 10.49
CA ILE A 339 -22.61 22.67 11.82
C ILE A 339 -21.53 23.19 12.77
N LYS A 340 -21.92 23.44 14.02
CA LYS A 340 -21.05 23.65 15.16
C LYS A 340 -21.62 22.99 16.41
N LEU A 341 -20.75 22.77 17.39
CA LEU A 341 -21.19 22.45 18.75
C LEU A 341 -21.25 23.70 19.63
N ASP A 342 -22.18 23.72 20.56
CA ASP A 342 -22.34 24.79 21.54
C ASP A 342 -21.12 24.91 22.46
N ALA A 343 -20.84 26.13 22.94
CA ALA A 343 -19.85 26.38 23.98
C ALA A 343 -20.35 25.96 25.37
N ASN A 344 -21.67 25.91 25.56
CA ASN A 344 -22.28 25.40 26.77
C ASN A 344 -22.57 23.90 26.66
N VAL A 345 -22.66 23.26 27.82
CA VAL A 345 -23.02 21.85 27.96
C VAL A 345 -24.34 21.71 28.71
N ASP A 346 -25.02 20.59 28.52
CA ASP A 346 -26.15 20.20 29.37
C ASP A 346 -25.68 19.56 30.69
N ASN A 347 -26.62 19.04 31.48
CA ASN A 347 -26.33 18.39 32.77
C ASN A 347 -25.54 17.07 32.63
N LEU A 348 -25.42 16.52 31.43
CA LEU A 348 -24.65 15.32 31.11
C LEU A 348 -23.28 15.67 30.49
N GLY A 349 -23.02 16.96 30.25
CA GLY A 349 -21.84 17.46 29.56
C GLY A 349 -21.95 17.45 28.03
N ASP A 350 -23.08 17.00 27.48
CA ASP A 350 -23.31 16.95 26.04
C ASP A 350 -23.51 18.38 25.50
N ARG A 351 -23.03 18.62 24.27
CA ARG A 351 -23.11 19.94 23.61
C ARG A 351 -24.17 19.93 22.54
N ARG A 352 -25.07 20.90 22.55
CA ARG A 352 -26.08 21.00 21.49
C ARG A 352 -25.43 21.33 20.16
N ALA A 353 -25.94 20.76 19.07
CA ALA A 353 -25.47 21.07 17.73
C ALA A 353 -26.36 22.15 17.07
N TRP A 354 -25.70 23.07 16.36
CA TRP A 354 -26.32 24.22 15.72
C TRP A 354 -25.77 24.39 14.30
N GLY A 355 -26.57 24.92 13.39
CA GLY A 355 -26.14 25.49 12.12
C GLY A 355 -25.93 26.99 12.26
N SER A 356 -24.81 27.52 11.76
CA SER A 356 -24.53 28.95 11.75
C SER A 356 -23.85 29.41 10.47
N THR A 357 -24.03 30.68 10.09
CA THR A 357 -23.39 31.28 8.91
C THR A 357 -21.89 31.56 9.13
N ASN A 358 -21.46 31.87 10.36
CA ASN A 358 -20.04 31.91 10.72
C ASN A 358 -19.45 30.49 10.74
N SER A 359 -18.20 30.30 10.31
CA SER A 359 -17.47 29.03 10.38
C SER A 359 -15.98 29.15 10.75
N ASN A 360 -15.58 30.28 11.34
CA ASN A 360 -14.17 30.60 11.61
C ASN A 360 -13.65 30.03 12.94
N GLU A 361 -14.46 29.28 13.69
CA GLU A 361 -14.08 28.76 15.00
C GLU A 361 -13.78 27.26 14.90
N SER A 362 -12.87 26.78 15.76
CA SER A 362 -12.51 25.35 15.82
C SER A 362 -13.70 24.42 16.12
N ARG A 363 -14.80 24.95 16.69
CA ARG A 363 -16.03 24.19 16.97
C ARG A 363 -16.89 23.94 15.73
N HIS A 364 -16.54 24.51 14.57
CA HIS A 364 -17.15 24.22 13.26
C HIS A 364 -16.38 23.17 12.46
N ARG A 365 -15.24 22.71 12.99
CA ARG A 365 -14.36 21.73 12.35
C ARG A 365 -14.62 20.36 12.95
N PHE A 366 -14.57 19.33 12.12
CA PHE A 366 -14.82 17.94 12.48
C PHE A 366 -13.75 17.02 11.89
N THR A 367 -13.47 15.90 12.54
CA THR A 367 -12.75 14.77 11.95
C THR A 367 -13.74 13.67 11.57
N LEU A 368 -13.38 12.89 10.55
CA LEU A 368 -14.17 11.77 10.06
C LEU A 368 -13.35 10.49 10.24
N GLU A 369 -13.90 9.51 10.94
CA GLU A 369 -13.24 8.23 11.18
C GLU A 369 -14.06 7.10 10.53
N PRO A 370 -13.64 6.59 9.35
CA PRO A 370 -14.36 5.55 8.62
C PRO A 370 -14.07 4.15 9.19
N PHE A 371 -15.09 3.30 9.19
CA PHE A 371 -14.98 1.88 9.53
C PHE A 371 -16.15 1.09 8.92
N ILE A 372 -16.01 -0.24 8.79
CA ILE A 372 -17.08 -1.12 8.30
C ILE A 372 -17.89 -1.69 9.46
N VAL A 373 -19.22 -1.70 9.30
CA VAL A 373 -20.18 -2.40 10.18
C VAL A 373 -21.31 -2.97 9.32
N ASP A 374 -21.57 -4.27 9.42
CA ASP A 374 -22.58 -4.99 8.63
C ASP A 374 -22.43 -4.73 7.12
N ASP A 375 -21.21 -4.87 6.61
CA ASP A 375 -20.83 -4.62 5.21
C ASP A 375 -21.11 -3.19 4.69
N LYS A 376 -21.41 -2.24 5.59
CA LYS A 376 -21.59 -0.82 5.26
C LYS A 376 -20.46 0.02 5.83
N LEU A 377 -19.96 0.94 5.00
CA LEU A 377 -19.08 2.01 5.47
C LEU A 377 -19.88 3.01 6.29
N VAL A 378 -19.39 3.25 7.50
CA VAL A 378 -19.91 4.25 8.43
C VAL A 378 -18.77 5.14 8.89
N PHE A 379 -19.12 6.34 9.35
CA PHE A 379 -18.20 7.34 9.87
C PHE A 379 -18.57 7.69 11.30
N VAL A 380 -17.58 7.78 12.18
CA VAL A 380 -17.71 8.62 13.39
C VAL A 380 -17.36 10.04 13.00
N ILE A 381 -18.24 10.98 13.33
CA ILE A 381 -18.02 12.41 13.10
C ILE A 381 -17.71 13.06 14.44
N ILE A 382 -16.49 13.56 14.62
CA ILE A 382 -16.00 14.06 15.91
C ILE A 382 -15.68 15.53 15.80
N ASN A 383 -16.20 16.34 16.72
CA ASN A 383 -15.89 17.76 16.74
C ASN A 383 -14.42 18.00 17.11
N TYR A 384 -13.72 18.80 16.30
CA TYR A 384 -12.29 19.07 16.45
C TYR A 384 -11.97 19.78 17.77
N ARG A 385 -12.77 20.77 18.18
CA ARG A 385 -12.51 21.54 19.41
C ARG A 385 -12.74 20.72 20.68
N TYR A 386 -13.81 19.93 20.71
CA TYR A 386 -14.27 19.29 21.95
C TYR A 386 -13.98 17.79 22.02
N GLY A 387 -13.55 17.16 20.93
CA GLY A 387 -13.36 15.71 20.87
C GLY A 387 -14.65 14.90 21.02
N GLN A 388 -15.82 15.55 20.90
CA GLN A 388 -17.12 14.94 21.12
C GLN A 388 -17.71 14.41 19.80
N GLY A 389 -18.13 13.14 19.81
CA GLY A 389 -18.78 12.51 18.66
C GLY A 389 -20.24 12.93 18.50
N LEU A 390 -20.67 13.14 17.26
CA LEU A 390 -22.06 13.48 16.95
C LEU A 390 -22.99 12.27 17.13
N LYS A 391 -24.11 12.47 17.85
CA LYS A 391 -25.19 11.49 18.03
C LYS A 391 -26.55 12.15 18.01
N LEU A 392 -27.57 11.36 17.69
CA LEU A 392 -28.97 11.76 17.89
C LEU A 392 -29.45 11.44 19.31
N ASP A 393 -30.38 12.25 19.79
CA ASP A 393 -31.07 12.06 21.05
C ASP A 393 -31.84 10.72 21.08
N ALA A 394 -31.88 10.10 22.26
CA ALA A 394 -32.65 8.89 22.47
C ALA A 394 -34.17 9.16 22.51
N ASN A 395 -34.57 10.39 22.78
CA ASN A 395 -35.97 10.82 22.73
C ASN A 395 -36.24 11.57 21.42
N ALA A 396 -37.32 11.20 20.76
CA ALA A 396 -37.84 11.95 19.63
C ALA A 396 -38.80 13.04 20.11
N ASN A 397 -38.90 14.14 19.36
CA ASN A 397 -39.93 15.15 19.57
C ASN A 397 -41.30 14.65 19.03
N ALA A 398 -42.31 15.53 19.05
CA ALA A 398 -43.66 15.20 18.59
C ALA A 398 -43.71 14.85 17.09
N GLU A 399 -42.82 15.41 16.28
CA GLU A 399 -42.69 15.07 14.85
C GLU A 399 -41.88 13.79 14.60
N GLY A 400 -41.31 13.17 15.63
CA GLY A 400 -40.44 11.98 15.49
C GLY A 400 -38.96 12.31 15.27
N ASP A 401 -38.62 13.58 15.12
CA ASP A 401 -37.25 14.06 14.92
C ASP A 401 -36.44 14.01 16.21
N ARG A 402 -35.12 13.86 16.07
CA ARG A 402 -34.21 13.72 17.21
C ARG A 402 -33.19 14.84 17.20
N LEU A 403 -32.97 15.48 18.35
CA LEU A 403 -32.00 16.56 18.47
C LEU A 403 -30.57 16.02 18.29
N LEU A 404 -29.71 16.77 17.60
CA LEU A 404 -28.30 16.43 17.41
C LEU A 404 -27.46 16.97 18.58
N TRP A 405 -26.60 16.11 19.11
CA TRP A 405 -25.71 16.40 20.23
C TRP A 405 -24.26 15.98 19.92
N GLY A 406 -23.30 16.72 20.48
CA GLY A 406 -21.95 16.25 20.73
C GLY A 406 -21.90 15.53 22.07
N HIS A 407 -21.48 14.27 22.08
CA HIS A 407 -21.49 13.45 23.28
C HIS A 407 -20.27 13.69 24.19
N ASN A 408 -20.53 13.91 25.48
CA ASN A 408 -19.55 13.87 26.55
C ASN A 408 -19.15 12.44 26.90
N GLY A 409 -18.25 11.90 26.11
CA GLY A 409 -17.70 10.56 26.27
C GLY A 409 -16.88 10.17 25.06
N ASP A 410 -16.13 9.08 25.17
CA ASP A 410 -15.39 8.56 24.03
C ASP A 410 -16.34 7.94 23.02
N ALA A 411 -16.54 8.63 21.88
CA ALA A 411 -17.34 8.11 20.76
C ALA A 411 -16.78 6.78 20.22
N ARG A 412 -15.48 6.52 20.43
CA ARG A 412 -14.80 5.28 20.06
C ARG A 412 -15.03 4.14 21.05
N ALA A 413 -15.59 4.41 22.23
CA ALA A 413 -15.94 3.37 23.19
C ALA A 413 -17.36 2.79 23.00
N ASN A 414 -18.23 3.48 22.24
CA ASN A 414 -19.63 3.08 22.07
C ASN A 414 -20.13 3.34 20.64
N TYR A 415 -19.45 2.73 19.66
CA TYR A 415 -19.68 2.96 18.23
C TYR A 415 -21.14 2.82 17.79
N ASP A 416 -21.96 1.98 18.43
CA ASP A 416 -23.36 1.76 18.03
C ASP A 416 -24.22 3.03 17.98
N ARG A 417 -23.84 4.08 18.73
CA ARG A 417 -24.56 5.36 18.76
C ARG A 417 -23.98 6.45 17.86
N PHE A 418 -22.82 6.24 17.25
CA PHE A 418 -22.05 7.28 16.53
C PHE A 418 -21.77 6.90 15.07
N LYS A 419 -22.63 6.07 14.47
CA LYS A 419 -22.48 5.57 13.10
C LYS A 419 -23.27 6.44 12.13
N TRP A 420 -22.56 7.21 11.31
CA TRP A 420 -23.15 8.00 10.25
C TRP A 420 -22.85 7.39 8.88
N ILE A 421 -23.88 7.24 8.06
CA ILE A 421 -23.77 6.82 6.67
C ILE A 421 -23.73 8.10 5.82
N ILE A 422 -22.74 8.20 4.94
CA ILE A 422 -22.60 9.31 4.01
C ILE A 422 -22.81 8.75 2.60
N GLU A 423 -23.82 9.24 1.91
CA GLU A 423 -24.19 8.77 0.56
C GLU A 423 -24.46 9.97 -0.36
N ALA A 424 -24.35 9.76 -1.67
CA ALA A 424 -24.72 10.78 -2.64
C ALA A 424 -26.17 11.22 -2.43
N TRP A 425 -26.40 12.53 -2.36
CA TRP A 425 -27.75 13.07 -2.31
C TRP A 425 -28.45 12.84 -3.64
N LYS A 426 -29.59 12.15 -3.61
CA LYS A 426 -30.43 11.89 -4.79
C LYS A 426 -31.66 12.77 -4.71
N ASN A 427 -31.73 13.75 -5.60
CA ASN A 427 -32.97 14.49 -5.79
C ASN A 427 -33.97 13.59 -6.51
N TYR A 428 -34.95 13.05 -5.78
CA TYR A 428 -36.10 12.39 -6.40
C TYR A 428 -37.09 13.48 -6.85
N THR A 429 -36.71 14.26 -7.86
CA THR A 429 -37.72 14.90 -8.70
C THR A 429 -38.38 13.78 -9.49
N LEU A 430 -39.66 13.52 -9.19
CA LEU A 430 -40.55 12.68 -9.99
C LEU A 430 -40.35 13.07 -11.47
N ASN A 431 -39.89 12.13 -12.29
CA ASN A 431 -40.01 12.22 -13.75
C ASN A 431 -41.47 12.15 -14.16
#